data_AF-A0A7W8JE42-F1
#
_entry.id   AF-A0A7W8JE42-F1
#
_cell.length_a   1.000
_cell.length_b   1.000
_cell.length_c   1.000
_cell.angle_alpha   90.00
_cell.angle_beta   90.00
_cell.angle_gamma   90.00
#
_symmetry.space_group_name_H-M   'P 1'
#
loop_
_entity.id
_entity.type
_entity.pdbx_description
1 polymer ?
#
loop_
_entity_poly.entity_id
_entity_poly.type
_entity_poly.pdbx_seq_one_letter_code
_entity_poly.pdbx_strand_id
1 'polypeptide(L)'
;MILSFNDFDELEAHKKYKQLNFPKFNLNQIDNILKNKYNAEEVDVQLFTELQNDPYFNPSHVTKCYAIHDPEVLKNLFSEEEKKDHLEFMRLNGVLNKKIDHSVVEDRLHAIGQGSLLYIFFQSPDGTYLGSFLSTHGQCEKISHELIVFKGIDPENCVIGNVDYKLYLFSLVKAGYLDM
;
A
#
# COMPACT_ATOMS: atom_id res chain seq x y z
N MET A 1 -10.46 20.40 -2.94
CA MET A 1 -11.61 19.72 -2.30
C MET A 1 -11.15 18.29 -2.02
N ILE A 2 -11.13 17.84 -0.77
CA ILE A 2 -10.68 16.47 -0.44
C ILE A 2 -11.86 15.55 -0.76
N LEU A 3 -11.68 14.59 -1.67
CA LEU A 3 -12.70 13.60 -2.02
C LEU A 3 -12.94 12.70 -0.79
N SER A 4 -14.16 12.70 -0.27
CA SER A 4 -14.56 11.83 0.84
C SER A 4 -15.19 10.55 0.31
N PHE A 5 -15.03 9.43 1.04
CA PHE A 5 -15.66 8.16 0.65
C PHE A 5 -17.20 8.22 0.68
N ASN A 6 -17.75 9.03 1.59
CA ASN A 6 -19.20 9.18 1.74
C ASN A 6 -19.82 9.96 0.58
N ASP A 7 -19.13 11.00 0.11
CA ASP A 7 -19.58 11.89 -0.97
C ASP A 7 -19.10 11.45 -2.36
N PHE A 8 -18.48 10.27 -2.45
CA PHE A 8 -17.96 9.71 -3.69
C PHE A 8 -19.08 9.37 -4.68
N ASP A 9 -19.04 9.94 -5.89
CA ASP A 9 -19.97 9.60 -6.98
C ASP A 9 -19.64 8.23 -7.59
N GLU A 10 -20.18 7.19 -6.95
CA GLU A 10 -20.03 5.80 -7.37
C GLU A 10 -20.57 5.55 -8.79
N LEU A 11 -21.64 6.25 -9.19
CA LEU A 11 -22.28 6.06 -10.49
C LEU A 11 -21.41 6.60 -11.62
N GLU A 12 -20.83 7.78 -11.45
CA GLU A 12 -19.87 8.33 -12.39
C GLU A 12 -18.62 7.46 -12.48
N ALA A 13 -18.03 7.09 -11.34
CA ALA A 13 -16.83 6.26 -11.29
C ALA A 13 -17.05 4.90 -11.96
N HIS A 14 -18.21 4.27 -11.75
CA HIS A 14 -18.57 3.01 -12.41
C HIS A 14 -18.60 3.15 -13.94
N LYS A 15 -19.22 4.21 -14.47
CA LYS A 15 -19.30 4.45 -15.92
C LYS A 15 -17.91 4.59 -16.53
N LYS A 16 -17.04 5.38 -15.90
CA LYS A 16 -15.65 5.56 -16.34
C LYS A 16 -14.85 4.25 -16.22
N TYR A 17 -14.99 3.51 -15.11
CA TYR A 17 -14.34 2.20 -14.93
C TYR A 17 -14.69 1.19 -16.03
N LYS A 18 -15.97 1.11 -16.43
CA LYS A 18 -16.40 0.21 -17.52
C LYS A 18 -15.75 0.55 -18.87
N GLN A 19 -15.34 1.80 -19.08
CA GLN A 19 -14.66 2.25 -20.30
C GLN A 19 -13.15 1.98 -20.28
N LEU A 20 -12.54 1.94 -19.08
CA LEU A 20 -11.09 1.77 -18.91
C LEU A 20 -10.57 0.35 -19.24
N ASN A 21 -11.44 -0.66 -19.22
CA ASN A 21 -11.06 -2.08 -19.36
C ASN A 21 -9.83 -2.45 -18.51
N PHE A 22 -9.88 -2.05 -17.24
CA PHE A 22 -8.73 -2.07 -16.34
C PHE A 22 -8.33 -3.51 -15.99
N PRO A 23 -7.04 -3.89 -16.13
CA PRO A 23 -6.62 -5.27 -15.93
C PRO A 23 -6.47 -5.63 -14.44
N LYS A 24 -6.57 -6.93 -14.13
CA LYS A 24 -6.11 -7.47 -12.84
C LYS A 24 -4.60 -7.64 -12.90
N PHE A 25 -3.90 -7.26 -11.82
CA PHE A 25 -2.44 -7.32 -11.76
C PHE A 25 -1.97 -8.66 -11.18
N ASN A 26 -1.06 -9.33 -11.87
CA ASN A 26 -0.33 -10.47 -11.32
C ASN A 26 0.88 -10.00 -10.50
N LEU A 27 1.47 -10.92 -9.72
CA LEU A 27 2.60 -10.60 -8.84
C LEU A 27 3.82 -10.01 -9.58
N ASN A 28 4.10 -10.45 -10.81
CA ASN A 28 5.23 -9.93 -11.58
C ASN A 28 4.98 -8.50 -12.04
N GLN A 29 3.73 -8.15 -12.38
CA GLN A 29 3.37 -6.78 -12.74
C GLN A 29 3.48 -5.86 -11.51
N ILE A 30 3.02 -6.33 -10.35
CA ILE A 30 3.12 -5.59 -9.09
C ILE A 30 4.58 -5.38 -8.69
N ASP A 31 5.39 -6.44 -8.74
CA ASP A 31 6.85 -6.38 -8.51
C ASP A 31 7.52 -5.31 -9.37
N ASN A 32 7.22 -5.31 -10.67
CA ASN A 32 7.74 -4.32 -11.60
C ASN A 32 7.25 -2.90 -11.29
N ILE A 33 5.98 -2.71 -10.90
CA ILE A 33 5.48 -1.38 -10.54
C ILE A 33 6.17 -0.88 -9.28
N LEU A 34 6.28 -1.71 -8.23
CA LEU A 34 6.92 -1.31 -6.99
C LEU A 34 8.39 -0.92 -7.21
N LYS A 35 9.15 -1.74 -7.95
CA LYS A 35 10.55 -1.48 -8.25
C LYS A 35 10.74 -0.24 -9.13
N ASN A 36 9.95 -0.08 -10.20
CA ASN A 36 10.17 1.00 -11.16
C ASN A 36 9.55 2.33 -10.73
N LYS A 37 8.35 2.33 -10.15
CA LYS A 37 7.61 3.54 -9.76
C LYS A 37 8.08 4.07 -8.41
N TYR A 38 8.43 3.18 -7.48
CA TYR A 38 8.74 3.55 -6.11
C TYR A 38 10.17 3.26 -5.69
N ASN A 39 11.02 2.82 -6.62
CA ASN A 39 12.40 2.42 -6.30
C ASN A 39 12.44 1.42 -5.13
N ALA A 40 11.44 0.53 -5.06
CA ALA A 40 11.28 -0.39 -3.95
C ALA A 40 12.30 -1.53 -4.04
N GLU A 41 12.87 -1.92 -2.91
CA GLU A 41 13.80 -3.03 -2.78
C GLU A 41 13.11 -4.21 -2.11
N GLU A 42 13.29 -5.42 -2.64
CA GLU A 42 12.77 -6.63 -2.00
C GLU A 42 13.59 -6.97 -0.76
N VAL A 43 12.91 -7.23 0.37
CA VAL A 43 13.53 -7.52 1.67
C VAL A 43 13.11 -8.91 2.12
N ASP A 44 14.02 -9.62 2.78
CA ASP A 44 13.71 -10.93 3.34
C ASP A 44 12.64 -10.81 4.44
N VAL A 45 11.51 -11.49 4.23
CA VAL A 45 10.39 -11.51 5.18
C VAL A 45 10.77 -12.16 6.52
N GLN A 46 11.82 -13.01 6.55
CA GLN A 46 12.29 -13.66 7.77
C GLN A 46 12.83 -12.66 8.82
N LEU A 47 13.13 -11.42 8.41
CA LEU A 47 13.51 -10.33 9.33
C LEU A 47 12.36 -9.84 10.21
N PHE A 48 11.12 -10.22 9.89
CA PHE A 48 9.90 -9.77 10.56
C PHE A 48 9.26 -10.93 11.33
N THR A 49 9.95 -11.40 12.37
CA THR A 49 9.45 -12.50 13.21
C THR A 49 8.12 -12.17 13.89
N GLU A 50 7.83 -10.88 14.07
CA GLU A 50 6.55 -10.39 14.60
C GLU A 50 5.34 -10.78 13.73
N LEU A 51 5.52 -11.00 12.42
CA LEU A 51 4.43 -11.41 11.51
C LEU A 51 3.87 -12.79 11.87
N GLN A 52 4.64 -13.65 12.54
CA GLN A 52 4.15 -14.95 13.00
C GLN A 52 3.04 -14.84 14.04
N ASN A 53 2.91 -13.67 14.69
CA ASN A 53 1.85 -13.39 15.65
C ASN A 53 0.62 -12.74 14.99
N ASP A 54 0.68 -12.39 13.70
CA ASP A 54 -0.44 -11.80 12.97
C ASP A 54 -1.43 -12.90 12.55
N PRO A 55 -2.70 -12.85 13.02
CA PRO A 55 -3.68 -13.89 12.73
C PRO A 55 -4.06 -13.98 11.23
N TYR A 56 -3.75 -12.96 10.45
CA TYR A 56 -4.01 -12.92 9.02
C TYR A 56 -2.80 -13.34 8.18
N PHE A 57 -1.62 -13.51 8.79
CA PHE A 57 -0.42 -13.99 8.12
C PHE A 57 -0.42 -15.52 8.01
N ASN A 58 -0.34 -16.05 6.80
CA ASN A 58 -0.17 -17.50 6.56
C ASN A 58 1.21 -17.82 5.96
N PRO A 59 2.10 -18.54 6.68
CA PRO A 59 3.44 -18.86 6.19
C PRO A 59 3.46 -19.83 4.98
N SER A 60 2.34 -20.49 4.66
CA SER A 60 2.23 -21.35 3.47
C SER A 60 1.99 -20.57 2.17
N HIS A 61 1.58 -19.30 2.25
CA HIS A 61 1.38 -18.46 1.07
C HIS A 61 2.71 -17.88 0.58
N VAL A 62 2.81 -17.67 -0.73
CA VAL A 62 3.93 -16.88 -1.28
C VAL A 62 3.87 -15.50 -0.66
N THR A 63 4.92 -15.12 0.06
CA THR A 63 4.99 -13.86 0.78
C THR A 63 6.13 -13.03 0.23
N LYS A 64 5.87 -11.75 -0.05
CA LYS A 64 6.90 -10.79 -0.42
C LYS A 64 6.86 -9.57 0.52
N CYS A 65 8.03 -8.99 0.74
CA CYS A 65 8.20 -7.73 1.45
C CYS A 65 9.02 -6.79 0.57
N TYR A 66 8.59 -5.53 0.48
CA TYR A 66 9.35 -4.48 -0.20
C TYR A 66 9.57 -3.31 0.75
N ALA A 67 10.76 -2.74 0.72
CA ALA A 67 11.10 -1.49 1.39
C ALA A 67 11.14 -0.35 0.36
N ILE A 68 10.50 0.76 0.69
CA ILE A 68 10.66 2.04 0.00
C ILE A 68 11.35 2.98 0.98
N HIS A 69 12.56 3.41 0.63
CA HIS A 69 13.38 4.31 1.45
C HIS A 69 14.01 5.46 0.64
N ASP A 70 13.67 5.57 -0.65
CA ASP A 70 14.06 6.70 -1.49
C ASP A 70 13.36 7.98 -1.01
N PRO A 71 14.10 9.03 -0.57
CA PRO A 71 13.51 10.22 0.01
C PRO A 71 12.61 11.00 -0.93
N GLU A 72 12.95 11.08 -2.23
CA GLU A 72 12.15 11.81 -3.20
C GLU A 72 10.87 11.03 -3.55
N VAL A 73 10.93 9.70 -3.60
CA VAL A 73 9.73 8.87 -3.73
C VAL A 73 8.81 9.06 -2.53
N LEU A 74 9.32 8.91 -1.31
CA LEU A 74 8.54 9.01 -0.08
C LEU A 74 7.90 10.39 0.09
N LYS A 75 8.64 11.46 -0.19
CA LYS A 75 8.14 12.84 -0.19
C LYS A 75 6.94 13.06 -1.14
N ASN A 76 6.90 12.34 -2.26
CA ASN A 76 5.81 12.40 -3.25
C ASN A 76 4.69 11.39 -2.97
N LEU A 77 4.94 10.39 -2.14
CA LEU A 77 3.95 9.41 -1.68
C LEU A 77 3.10 9.96 -0.54
N PHE A 78 3.74 10.56 0.46
CA PHE A 78 3.06 11.06 1.64
C PHE A 78 2.26 12.33 1.34
N SER A 79 1.05 12.36 1.88
CA SER A 79 0.21 13.54 1.97
C SER A 79 0.80 14.57 2.93
N GLU A 80 0.30 15.80 2.86
CA GLU A 80 0.71 16.87 3.79
C GLU A 80 0.29 16.59 5.24
N GLU A 81 -0.70 15.74 5.48
CA GLU A 81 -1.10 15.30 6.82
C GLU A 81 -0.11 14.28 7.37
N GLU A 82 0.19 13.22 6.62
CA GLU A 82 1.19 12.21 6.99
C GLU A 82 2.56 12.84 7.23
N LYS A 83 2.97 13.82 6.40
CA LYS A 83 4.21 14.58 6.63
C LYS A 83 4.23 15.33 7.96
N LYS A 84 3.09 15.86 8.42
CA LYS A 84 3.01 16.53 9.73
C LYS A 84 3.16 15.52 10.86
N ASP A 85 2.56 14.34 10.73
CA ASP A 85 2.69 13.26 11.72
C ASP A 85 4.15 12.79 11.82
N HIS A 86 4.84 12.65 10.69
CA HIS A 86 6.27 12.33 10.66
C HIS A 86 7.14 13.42 11.33
N LEU A 87 6.83 14.70 11.08
CA LEU A 87 7.52 15.82 11.72
C LEU A 87 7.30 15.83 13.24
N GLU A 88 6.08 15.56 13.69
CA GLU A 88 5.76 15.47 15.12
C GLU A 88 6.45 14.27 15.78
N PHE A 89 6.51 13.13 15.10
CA PHE A 89 7.27 11.97 15.55
C PHE A 89 8.74 12.31 15.77
N MET A 90 9.38 12.98 14.81
CA MET A 90 10.78 13.41 14.94
C MET A 90 10.97 14.42 16.07
N ARG A 91 10.00 15.31 16.30
CA ARG A 91 10.04 16.28 17.40
C ARG A 91 10.04 15.60 18.77
N LEU A 92 9.27 14.53 18.91
CA LEU A 92 9.10 13.80 20.17
C LEU A 92 10.20 12.76 20.42
N ASN A 93 10.71 12.12 19.36
CA ASN A 93 11.58 10.95 19.46
C ASN A 93 13.02 11.20 18.97
N GLY A 94 13.29 12.36 18.37
CA GLY A 94 14.55 12.66 17.71
C GLY A 94 14.60 12.16 16.26
N VAL A 95 15.76 12.33 15.62
CA VAL A 95 16.01 11.92 14.23
C VAL A 95 16.98 10.74 14.21
N LEU A 96 16.67 9.71 13.42
CA LEU A 96 17.59 8.60 13.20
C LEU A 96 18.72 9.02 12.26
N ASN A 97 19.90 9.29 12.82
CA ASN A 97 21.09 9.71 12.07
C ASN A 97 22.04 8.55 11.70
N LYS A 98 21.51 7.34 11.58
CA LYS A 98 22.29 6.14 11.21
C LYS A 98 21.62 5.40 10.06
N LYS A 99 22.41 4.54 9.40
CA LYS A 99 21.87 3.57 8.45
C LYS A 99 20.87 2.66 9.17
N ILE A 100 19.73 2.40 8.52
CA ILE A 100 18.69 1.52 9.04
C ILE A 100 19.20 0.08 8.99
N ASP A 101 19.26 -0.58 10.14
CA ASP A 101 19.42 -2.03 10.21
C ASP A 101 18.03 -2.69 10.20
N HIS A 102 17.67 -3.30 9.08
CA HIS A 102 16.36 -3.94 8.92
C HIS A 102 16.14 -5.15 9.84
N SER A 103 17.19 -5.69 10.48
CA SER A 103 17.03 -6.75 11.49
C SER A 103 16.65 -6.22 12.87
N VAL A 104 16.86 -4.92 13.13
CA VAL A 104 16.59 -4.27 14.41
C VAL A 104 15.21 -3.60 14.37
N VAL A 105 14.29 -4.07 15.21
CA VAL A 105 12.88 -3.60 15.25
C VAL A 105 12.82 -2.10 15.54
N GLU A 106 13.61 -1.61 16.51
CA GLU A 106 13.61 -0.21 16.92
C GLU A 106 14.06 0.72 15.78
N ASP A 107 15.04 0.30 14.98
CA ASP A 107 15.53 1.07 13.82
C ASP A 107 14.44 1.17 12.76
N ARG A 108 13.74 0.06 12.46
CA ARG A 108 12.61 0.05 11.53
C ARG A 108 11.50 0.97 12.00
N LEU A 109 11.06 0.82 13.25
CA LEU A 109 9.95 1.61 13.79
C LEU A 109 10.28 3.10 13.84
N HIS A 110 11.51 3.47 14.19
CA HIS A 110 11.94 4.87 14.18
C HIS A 110 11.98 5.43 12.76
N ALA A 111 12.54 4.68 11.80
CA ALA A 111 12.59 5.08 10.39
C ALA A 111 11.19 5.24 9.77
N ILE A 112 10.26 4.34 10.12
CA ILE A 112 8.85 4.43 9.74
C ILE A 112 8.21 5.68 10.35
N GLY A 113 8.40 5.90 11.65
CA GLY A 113 7.82 7.03 12.37
C GLY A 113 8.21 8.38 11.76
N GLN A 114 9.47 8.55 11.37
CA GLN A 114 9.96 9.77 10.72
C GLN A 114 9.67 9.84 9.20
N GLY A 115 8.98 8.86 8.63
CA GLY A 115 8.62 8.86 7.21
C GLY A 115 9.80 8.65 6.27
N SER A 116 10.87 7.97 6.72
CA SER A 116 12.03 7.63 5.88
C SER A 116 12.03 6.18 5.41
N LEU A 117 11.00 5.41 5.77
CA LEU A 117 10.87 4.00 5.42
C LEU A 117 9.40 3.62 5.37
N LEU A 118 9.02 2.89 4.32
CA LEU A 118 7.73 2.25 4.19
C LEU A 118 7.96 0.79 3.80
N TYR A 119 7.31 -0.14 4.49
CA TYR A 119 7.26 -1.53 4.03
C TYR A 119 5.91 -1.88 3.44
N ILE A 120 5.93 -2.69 2.40
CA ILE A 120 4.77 -3.30 1.78
C ILE A 120 4.89 -4.81 1.92
N PHE A 121 3.92 -5.42 2.59
CA PHE A 121 3.78 -6.86 2.74
C PHE A 121 2.53 -7.32 2.02
N PHE A 122 2.67 -8.40 1.27
CA PHE A 122 1.51 -9.09 0.75
C PHE A 122 1.73 -10.59 0.67
N GLN A 123 0.60 -11.30 0.65
CA GLN A 123 0.57 -12.74 0.46
C GLN A 123 -0.19 -13.10 -0.81
N SER A 124 0.21 -14.19 -1.45
CA SER A 124 -0.48 -14.78 -2.58
C SER A 124 -0.76 -16.25 -2.30
N PRO A 125 -2.04 -16.62 -2.09
CA PRO A 125 -2.43 -18.01 -1.89
C PRO A 125 -2.21 -18.89 -3.13
N ASP A 126 -2.33 -18.31 -4.32
CA ASP A 126 -2.25 -19.02 -5.61
C ASP A 126 -0.92 -18.79 -6.37
N GLY A 127 -0.01 -18.01 -5.79
CA GLY A 127 1.26 -17.62 -6.41
C GLY A 127 1.15 -16.69 -7.62
N THR A 128 -0.06 -16.23 -7.99
CA THR A 128 -0.31 -15.45 -9.21
C THR A 128 -0.90 -14.08 -8.92
N TYR A 129 -1.86 -13.97 -8.00
CA TYR A 129 -2.56 -12.73 -7.64
C TYR A 129 -2.40 -12.43 -6.14
N LEU A 130 -2.60 -11.17 -5.77
CA LEU A 130 -2.64 -10.82 -4.35
C LEU A 130 -3.82 -11.48 -3.66
N GLY A 131 -3.57 -12.02 -2.47
CA GLY A 131 -4.60 -12.49 -1.57
C GLY A 131 -5.26 -11.36 -0.80
N SER A 132 -6.01 -11.73 0.24
CA SER A 132 -6.68 -10.75 1.09
C SER A 132 -5.78 -10.09 2.13
N PHE A 133 -4.62 -10.69 2.45
CA PHE A 133 -3.63 -10.07 3.31
C PHE A 133 -2.82 -9.02 2.54
N LEU A 134 -3.05 -7.76 2.87
CA LEU A 134 -2.32 -6.59 2.39
C LEU A 134 -1.96 -5.77 3.62
N SER A 135 -0.67 -5.66 3.91
CA SER A 135 -0.20 -4.89 5.07
C SER A 135 0.87 -3.89 4.65
N THR A 136 0.84 -2.72 5.26
CA THR A 136 1.91 -1.74 5.15
C THR A 136 2.41 -1.43 6.55
N HIS A 137 3.72 -1.41 6.74
CA HIS A 137 4.30 -0.86 7.96
C HIS A 137 4.81 0.53 7.65
N GLY A 138 4.15 1.52 8.26
CA GLY A 138 4.18 2.92 7.86
C GLY A 138 2.87 3.29 7.20
N GLN A 139 2.19 4.30 7.75
CA GLN A 139 0.93 4.76 7.22
C GLN A 139 1.18 5.50 5.91
N CYS A 140 0.63 4.96 4.81
CA CYS A 140 0.64 5.62 3.52
C CYS A 140 -0.70 5.35 2.82
N GLU A 141 -1.57 6.36 2.78
CA GLU A 141 -2.92 6.29 2.21
C GLU A 141 -2.86 5.90 0.72
N LYS A 142 -1.94 6.52 -0.02
CA LYS A 142 -1.78 6.31 -1.46
C LYS A 142 -1.40 4.86 -1.81
N ILE A 143 -0.41 4.29 -1.10
CA ILE A 143 -0.01 2.89 -1.30
C ILE A 143 -1.13 1.95 -0.85
N SER A 144 -1.83 2.24 0.23
CA SER A 144 -2.96 1.42 0.69
C SER A 144 -4.05 1.30 -0.38
N HIS A 145 -4.44 2.42 -1.01
CA HIS A 145 -5.40 2.40 -2.12
C HIS A 145 -4.86 1.67 -3.34
N GLU A 146 -3.58 1.85 -3.66
CA GLU A 146 -2.99 1.17 -4.81
C GLU A 146 -2.90 -0.35 -4.62
N LEU A 147 -2.65 -0.85 -3.40
CA LEU A 147 -2.71 -2.28 -3.10
C LEU A 147 -4.13 -2.85 -3.26
N ILE A 148 -5.17 -2.08 -2.91
CA ILE A 148 -6.57 -2.45 -3.19
C ILE A 148 -6.80 -2.55 -4.70
N VAL A 149 -6.27 -1.60 -5.48
CA VAL A 149 -6.33 -1.63 -6.95
C VAL A 149 -5.62 -2.86 -7.51
N PHE A 150 -4.43 -3.18 -7.01
CA PHE A 150 -3.65 -4.34 -7.46
C PHE A 150 -4.32 -5.67 -7.13
N LYS A 151 -4.95 -5.78 -5.95
CA LYS A 151 -5.76 -6.96 -5.57
C LYS A 151 -6.90 -7.18 -6.56
N GLY A 152 -7.47 -6.08 -7.06
CA GLY A 152 -8.62 -6.13 -7.95
C GLY A 152 -9.90 -6.46 -7.20
N ILE A 153 -10.96 -6.63 -7.96
CA ILE A 153 -12.27 -7.03 -7.46
C ILE A 153 -12.87 -8.11 -8.36
N ASP A 154 -13.55 -9.07 -7.76
CA ASP A 154 -14.21 -10.13 -8.51
C ASP A 154 -15.38 -9.56 -9.33
N PRO A 155 -15.59 -10.01 -10.58
CA PRO A 155 -16.63 -9.46 -11.45
C PRO A 155 -18.05 -9.53 -10.86
N GLU A 156 -18.34 -10.56 -10.07
CA GLU A 156 -19.62 -10.75 -9.38
C GLU A 156 -19.90 -9.70 -8.30
N ASN A 157 -18.84 -9.11 -7.72
CA ASN A 157 -18.94 -8.05 -6.74
C ASN A 157 -19.04 -6.65 -7.38
N CYS A 158 -18.86 -6.53 -8.70
CA CYS A 158 -18.92 -5.24 -9.42
C CYS A 158 -20.35 -4.71 -9.62
N VAL A 159 -21.09 -4.57 -8.52
CA VAL A 159 -22.50 -4.15 -8.46
C VAL A 159 -22.60 -2.87 -7.66
N ILE A 160 -23.32 -1.86 -8.18
CA ILE A 160 -23.54 -0.60 -7.48
C ILE A 160 -24.21 -0.85 -6.12
N GLY A 161 -23.70 -0.17 -5.08
CA GLY A 161 -24.14 -0.32 -3.70
C GLY A 161 -23.43 -1.44 -2.94
N ASN A 162 -22.57 -2.24 -3.60
CA ASN A 162 -21.64 -3.12 -2.91
C ASN A 162 -20.50 -2.27 -2.33
N VAL A 163 -20.29 -2.36 -1.01
CA VAL A 163 -19.30 -1.53 -0.29
C VAL A 163 -17.86 -1.81 -0.75
N ASP A 164 -17.52 -3.08 -1.01
CA ASP A 164 -16.18 -3.46 -1.50
C ASP A 164 -15.95 -2.89 -2.91
N TYR A 165 -17.00 -2.87 -3.74
CA TYR A 165 -16.92 -2.28 -5.06
C TYR A 165 -16.79 -0.77 -5.02
N LYS A 166 -17.56 -0.10 -4.15
CA LYS A 166 -17.40 1.34 -3.92
C LYS A 166 -15.99 1.66 -3.43
N LEU A 167 -15.44 0.87 -2.51
CA LEU A 167 -14.06 1.01 -2.03
C LEU A 167 -13.03 0.81 -3.14
N TYR A 168 -13.22 -0.19 -4.01
CA TYR A 168 -12.35 -0.42 -5.14
C TYR A 168 -12.36 0.76 -6.13
N LEU A 169 -13.55 1.25 -6.52
CA LEU A 169 -13.70 2.42 -7.39
C LEU A 169 -13.08 3.67 -6.77
N PHE A 170 -13.32 3.90 -5.48
CA PHE A 170 -12.72 5.02 -4.74
C PHE A 170 -11.19 4.90 -4.72
N SER A 171 -10.67 3.69 -4.55
CA SER A 171 -9.23 3.43 -4.55
C SER A 171 -8.59 3.66 -5.91
N LEU A 172 -9.27 3.35 -7.01
CA LEU A 172 -8.79 3.72 -8.36
C LEU A 172 -8.57 5.22 -8.48
N VAL A 173 -9.48 6.04 -7.93
CA VAL A 173 -9.37 7.50 -7.97
C VAL A 173 -8.25 8.00 -7.06
N LYS A 174 -8.23 7.54 -5.82
CA LYS A 174 -7.23 7.93 -4.82
C LYS A 174 -5.81 7.52 -5.20
N ALA A 175 -5.65 6.41 -5.92
CA ALA A 175 -4.37 5.96 -6.46
C ALA A 175 -4.01 6.59 -7.82
N GLY A 176 -4.92 7.35 -8.44
CA GLY A 176 -4.69 8.07 -9.70
C GLY A 176 -4.82 7.22 -10.97
N TYR A 177 -5.56 6.11 -10.90
CA TYR A 177 -5.89 5.26 -12.05
C TYR A 177 -7.23 5.63 -12.71
N LEU A 178 -8.04 6.46 -12.04
CA LEU A 178 -9.34 6.90 -12.52
C LEU A 178 -9.51 8.40 -12.22
N ASP A 179 -9.68 9.21 -13.25
CA ASP A 179 -9.94 10.64 -13.09
C ASP A 179 -11.42 10.87 -12.78
N MET A 180 -11.70 11.60 -11.70
CA MET A 180 -13.06 12.05 -11.33
C MET A 180 -13.20 13.54 -11.59
#